data_AF-A0AAE3DNC1-F1
#
_entry.id   AF-A0AAE3DNC1-F1
#
_cell.length_a   1.000
_cell.length_b   1.000
_cell.length_c   1.000
_cell.angle_alpha   90.00
_cell.angle_beta   90.00
_cell.angle_gamma   90.00
#
_symmetry.space_group_name_H-M   'P 1'
#
loop_
_entity.id
_entity.type
_entity.pdbx_description
1 polymer ?
#
loop_
_entity_poly.entity_id
_entity_poly.type
_entity_poly.pdbx_seq_one_letter_code
_entity_poly.pdbx_strand_id
1 'polypeptide(L)'
;MSSEIAREGTFWLHSVLLGMAVTLVYDFLRIFRRVFPHGIFWISIEDLIYWCVVAGSFFSLLYLENNGTFRWFCVFGAAVGMLVVKSTASPFLVKAGARFGLWIKKVISYVAGWLMRPVKYTFRIGKNGFSKIFRGARRSARILKKRLTSRLKLAKIALCKQNRKALRGRKNG
;
A
#
# COMPACT_ATOMS: atom_id res chain seq x y z
N MET A 1 -19.69 34.67 -46.19
CA MET A 1 -19.55 35.83 -45.29
C MET A 1 -20.11 35.57 -43.89
N SER A 2 -21.43 35.62 -43.63
CA SER A 2 -21.97 35.40 -42.27
C SER A 2 -21.94 33.94 -41.77
N SER A 3 -22.03 32.96 -42.68
CA SER A 3 -21.94 31.53 -42.35
C SER A 3 -20.51 31.02 -42.04
N GLU A 4 -19.48 31.68 -42.58
CA GLU A 4 -18.08 31.33 -42.35
C GLU A 4 -17.58 31.80 -40.99
N ILE A 5 -17.95 33.02 -40.57
CA ILE A 5 -17.59 33.56 -39.25
C ILE A 5 -18.24 32.72 -38.14
N ALA A 6 -19.49 32.28 -38.34
CA ALA A 6 -20.17 31.38 -37.41
C ALA A 6 -19.45 30.02 -37.30
N ARG A 7 -18.99 29.46 -38.44
CA ARG A 7 -18.18 28.24 -38.45
C ARG A 7 -16.87 28.43 -37.69
N GLU A 8 -16.11 29.48 -37.97
CA GLU A 8 -14.86 29.80 -37.28
C GLU A 8 -15.04 29.95 -35.75
N GLY A 9 -16.12 30.59 -35.31
CA GLY A 9 -16.45 30.72 -33.89
C GLY A 9 -16.73 29.36 -33.22
N THR A 10 -17.49 28.48 -33.89
CA THR A 10 -17.75 27.13 -33.36
C THR A 10 -16.49 26.25 -33.33
N PHE A 11 -15.56 26.44 -34.27
CA PHE A 11 -14.27 25.75 -34.27
C PHE A 11 -13.37 26.21 -33.12
N TRP A 12 -13.34 27.52 -32.86
CA TRP A 12 -12.60 28.05 -31.72
C TRP A 12 -13.11 27.48 -30.39
N LEU A 13 -14.44 27.39 -30.25
CA LEU A 13 -15.08 26.81 -29.08
C LEU A 13 -14.77 25.31 -28.91
N HIS A 14 -14.74 24.55 -30.01
CA HIS A 14 -14.33 23.14 -29.99
C HIS A 14 -12.87 22.95 -29.59
N SER A 15 -11.96 23.81 -30.05
CA SER A 15 -10.54 23.76 -29.68
C SER A 15 -10.33 24.05 -28.18
N VAL A 16 -11.04 25.05 -27.63
CA VAL A 16 -11.05 25.33 -26.19
C VAL A 16 -11.62 24.15 -25.40
N LEU A 17 -12.73 23.55 -25.86
CA LEU A 17 -13.36 22.41 -25.19
C LEU A 17 -12.45 21.17 -25.20
N LEU A 18 -11.76 20.91 -26.32
CA LEU A 18 -10.79 19.83 -26.45
C LEU A 18 -9.60 20.04 -25.51
N GLY A 19 -9.04 21.26 -25.46
CA GLY A 19 -7.95 21.60 -24.53
C GLY A 19 -8.35 21.46 -23.07
N MET A 20 -9.60 21.81 -22.74
CA MET A 20 -10.17 21.63 -21.40
C MET A 20 -10.37 20.15 -21.07
N ALA A 21 -10.87 19.35 -22.01
CA ALA A 21 -11.06 17.91 -21.85
C ALA A 21 -9.72 17.17 -21.66
N VAL A 22 -8.70 17.47 -22.45
CA VAL A 22 -7.35 16.89 -22.30
C VAL A 22 -6.75 17.23 -20.94
N THR A 23 -6.90 18.48 -20.48
CA THR A 23 -6.39 18.90 -19.16
C THR A 23 -7.16 18.23 -18.02
N LEU A 24 -8.48 18.06 -18.15
CA LEU A 24 -9.30 17.33 -17.17
C LEU A 24 -8.93 15.85 -17.08
N VAL A 25 -8.69 15.19 -18.22
CA VAL A 25 -8.24 13.80 -18.27
C VAL A 25 -6.86 13.66 -17.60
N TYR A 26 -5.95 14.59 -17.85
CA TYR A 26 -4.65 14.64 -17.19
C TYR A 26 -4.77 14.78 -15.66
N ASP A 27 -5.65 15.67 -15.18
CA ASP A 27 -5.90 15.85 -13.75
C ASP A 27 -6.49 14.59 -13.10
N PHE A 28 -7.38 13.89 -13.81
CA PHE A 28 -7.96 12.63 -13.35
C PHE A 28 -6.90 11.53 -13.18
N LEU A 29 -6.01 11.38 -14.17
CA LEU A 29 -4.88 10.45 -14.12
C LEU A 29 -3.89 10.81 -13.02
N ARG A 30 -3.63 12.11 -12.82
CA ARG A 30 -2.73 12.58 -11.74
C ARG A 30 -3.28 12.26 -10.35
N ILE A 31 -4.60 12.36 -10.17
CA ILE A 31 -5.27 11.92 -8.94
C ILE A 31 -5.14 10.42 -8.77
N PHE A 32 -5.38 9.64 -9.83
CA PHE A 32 -5.29 8.18 -9.81
C PHE A 32 -3.88 7.71 -9.39
N ARG A 33 -2.82 8.37 -9.87
CA ARG A 33 -1.40 8.09 -9.53
C ARG A 33 -1.03 8.39 -8.08
N ARG A 34 -1.62 9.41 -7.45
CA ARG A 34 -1.37 9.75 -6.01
C ARG A 34 -2.03 8.73 -5.07
N VAL A 35 -3.07 8.12 -5.57
CA VAL A 35 -4.07 7.38 -4.83
C VAL A 35 -3.73 5.89 -4.78
N PHE A 36 -3.21 5.38 -5.88
CA PHE A 36 -2.69 4.02 -5.99
C PHE A 36 -1.16 4.07 -6.02
N PRO A 37 -0.45 3.81 -4.90
CA PRO A 37 0.94 3.39 -4.98
C PRO A 37 0.96 1.99 -5.59
N HIS A 38 0.85 1.92 -6.91
CA HIS A 38 0.95 0.69 -7.69
C HIS A 38 2.35 0.63 -8.30
N GLY A 39 2.88 -0.57 -8.42
CA GLY A 39 4.19 -0.79 -9.03
C GLY A 39 4.26 -0.17 -10.43
N ILE A 40 5.50 0.10 -10.88
CA ILE A 40 5.84 0.79 -12.13
C ILE A 40 5.01 0.33 -13.34
N PHE A 41 4.58 -0.94 -13.37
CA PHE A 41 3.76 -1.52 -14.43
C PHE A 41 2.42 -0.81 -14.69
N TRP A 42 1.64 -0.49 -13.65
CA TRP A 42 0.33 0.16 -13.83
C TRP A 42 0.48 1.60 -14.31
N ILE A 43 1.51 2.27 -13.81
CA ILE A 43 1.87 3.62 -14.20
C ILE A 43 2.18 3.69 -15.71
N SER A 44 2.87 2.68 -16.24
CA SER A 44 3.20 2.63 -17.67
C SER A 44 1.97 2.43 -18.57
N ILE A 45 0.97 1.65 -18.14
CA ILE A 45 -0.27 1.44 -18.90
C ILE A 45 -1.09 2.73 -18.94
N GLU A 46 -1.21 3.41 -17.80
CA GLU A 46 -1.92 4.70 -17.71
C GLU A 46 -1.25 5.77 -18.57
N ASP A 47 0.08 5.87 -18.53
CA ASP A 47 0.82 6.79 -19.39
C ASP A 47 0.61 6.42 -20.87
N LEU A 48 0.63 5.13 -21.25
CA LEU A 48 0.39 4.71 -22.64
C LEU A 48 -0.99 5.16 -23.14
N ILE A 49 -2.04 4.92 -22.35
CA ILE A 49 -3.41 5.33 -22.68
C ILE A 49 -3.48 6.86 -22.77
N TYR A 50 -2.86 7.58 -21.83
CA TYR A 50 -2.82 9.04 -21.86
C TYR A 50 -2.14 9.57 -23.12
N TRP A 51 -0.97 9.04 -23.48
CA TRP A 51 -0.26 9.41 -24.69
C TRP A 51 -1.08 9.10 -25.94
N CYS A 52 -1.80 7.98 -25.99
CA CYS A 52 -2.72 7.67 -27.09
C CYS A 52 -3.88 8.68 -27.20
N VAL A 53 -4.48 9.09 -26.07
CA VAL A 53 -5.57 10.08 -26.08
C VAL A 53 -5.06 11.47 -26.44
N VAL A 54 -3.90 11.89 -25.92
CA VAL A 54 -3.27 13.17 -26.25
C VAL A 54 -2.90 13.21 -27.73
N ALA A 55 -2.20 12.18 -28.22
CA ALA A 55 -1.81 12.08 -29.62
C ALA A 55 -3.04 12.03 -30.53
N GLY A 56 -4.06 11.23 -30.19
CA GLY A 56 -5.32 11.16 -30.92
C GLY A 56 -6.05 12.50 -30.96
N SER A 57 -6.15 13.20 -29.83
CA SER A 57 -6.77 14.53 -29.74
C SER A 57 -6.02 15.57 -30.58
N PHE A 58 -4.69 15.57 -30.51
CA PHE A 58 -3.84 16.47 -31.29
C PHE A 58 -3.91 16.16 -32.79
N PHE A 59 -3.96 14.88 -33.15
CA PHE A 59 -4.10 14.40 -34.51
C PHE A 59 -5.48 14.71 -35.08
N SER A 60 -6.55 14.50 -34.32
CA SER A 60 -7.91 14.87 -34.70
C SER A 60 -8.04 16.38 -34.90
N LEU A 61 -7.42 17.19 -34.03
CA LEU A 61 -7.37 18.64 -34.21
C LEU A 61 -6.67 19.00 -35.53
N LEU A 62 -5.46 18.47 -35.77
CA LEU A 62 -4.70 18.69 -37.00
C LEU A 62 -5.44 18.23 -38.27
N TYR A 63 -6.18 17.12 -38.19
CA TYR A 63 -6.90 16.53 -39.33
C TYR A 63 -8.21 17.25 -39.65
N LEU A 64 -8.97 17.64 -38.62
CA LEU A 64 -10.23 18.37 -38.76
C LEU A 64 -9.98 19.80 -39.29
N GLU A 65 -8.83 20.38 -38.97
CA GLU A 65 -8.47 21.75 -39.33
C GLU A 65 -7.96 21.90 -40.78
N ASN A 66 -7.68 20.79 -41.48
CA ASN A 66 -7.58 20.64 -42.94
C ASN A 66 -6.67 21.67 -43.69
N ASN A 67 -5.55 21.18 -44.24
CA ASN A 67 -4.55 21.85 -45.11
C ASN A 67 -3.31 22.50 -44.46
N GLY A 68 -2.74 21.86 -43.43
CA GLY A 68 -1.30 21.98 -43.15
C GLY A 68 -0.78 23.35 -42.67
N THR A 69 -1.65 24.26 -42.21
CA THR A 69 -1.22 25.53 -41.62
C THR A 69 -1.29 25.46 -40.09
N PHE A 70 -0.13 25.55 -39.46
CA PHE A 70 0.03 25.62 -38.00
C PHE A 70 -0.68 26.85 -37.43
N ARG A 71 -1.95 26.72 -37.01
CA ARG A 71 -2.69 27.80 -36.34
C ARG A 71 -2.29 27.85 -34.87
N TRP A 72 -1.48 28.85 -34.52
CA TRP A 72 -1.17 29.24 -33.14
C TRP A 72 -2.42 29.41 -32.26
N PHE A 73 -3.58 29.66 -32.85
CA PHE A 73 -4.87 29.75 -32.15
C PHE A 73 -5.27 28.48 -31.40
N CYS A 74 -4.90 27.29 -31.90
CA CYS A 74 -5.16 26.02 -31.20
C CYS A 74 -4.28 25.87 -29.96
N VAL A 75 -3.01 26.29 -30.06
CA VAL A 75 -2.09 26.35 -28.90
C VAL A 75 -2.59 27.37 -27.88
N PHE A 76 -3.11 28.51 -28.35
CA PHE A 76 -3.68 29.54 -27.48
C PHE A 76 -4.99 29.08 -26.82
N GLY A 77 -5.87 28.39 -27.54
CA GLY A 77 -7.09 27.80 -27.00
C GLY A 77 -6.80 26.72 -25.95
N ALA A 78 -5.80 25.87 -26.17
CA ALA A 78 -5.32 24.92 -25.18
C ALA A 78 -4.70 25.61 -23.95
N ALA A 79 -3.92 26.68 -24.14
CA ALA A 79 -3.34 27.46 -23.05
C ALA A 79 -4.43 28.14 -22.18
N VAL A 80 -5.46 28.71 -22.81
CA VAL A 80 -6.62 29.29 -22.11
C VAL A 80 -7.40 28.19 -21.37
N GLY A 81 -7.66 27.04 -22.00
CA GLY A 81 -8.28 25.88 -21.34
C GLY A 81 -7.47 25.42 -20.12
N MET A 82 -6.15 25.39 -20.21
CA MET A 82 -5.26 25.03 -19.10
C MET A 82 -5.29 26.06 -17.96
N LEU A 83 -5.42 27.35 -18.24
CA LEU A 83 -5.55 28.41 -17.22
C LEU A 83 -6.88 28.33 -16.46
N VAL A 84 -7.98 28.08 -17.18
CA VAL A 84 -9.32 27.91 -16.59
C VAL A 84 -9.35 26.66 -15.69
N VAL A 85 -8.76 25.57 -16.16
CA VAL A 85 -8.66 24.34 -15.36
C VAL A 85 -7.75 24.56 -14.17
N LYS A 86 -6.58 25.20 -14.28
CA LYS A 86 -5.71 25.49 -13.13
C LYS A 86 -6.42 26.25 -12.00
N SER A 87 -7.25 27.23 -12.37
CA SER A 87 -8.01 28.05 -11.42
C SER A 87 -9.11 27.25 -10.71
N THR A 88 -9.80 26.37 -11.45
CA THR A 88 -10.93 25.58 -10.94
C THR A 88 -10.49 24.28 -10.27
N ALA A 89 -9.41 23.68 -10.76
CA ALA A 89 -8.87 22.42 -10.33
C ALA A 89 -8.14 22.54 -9.00
N SER A 90 -7.53 23.67 -8.64
CA SER A 90 -6.80 23.79 -7.36
C SER A 90 -7.62 23.34 -6.12
N PRO A 91 -8.85 23.83 -5.87
CA PRO A 91 -9.67 23.34 -4.76
C PRO A 91 -10.27 21.94 -4.99
N PHE A 92 -10.57 21.57 -6.24
CA PHE A 92 -11.14 20.26 -6.57
C PHE A 92 -10.10 19.15 -6.43
N LEU A 93 -8.86 19.37 -6.87
CA LEU A 93 -7.70 18.48 -6.78
C LEU A 93 -7.37 18.14 -5.33
N VAL A 94 -7.36 19.13 -4.43
CA VAL A 94 -7.08 18.91 -3.01
C VAL A 94 -8.20 18.08 -2.37
N LYS A 95 -9.47 18.40 -2.63
CA LYS A 95 -10.62 17.67 -2.08
C LYS A 95 -10.77 16.27 -2.66
N ALA A 96 -10.56 16.10 -3.97
CA ALA A 96 -10.65 14.82 -4.66
C ALA A 96 -9.50 13.91 -4.25
N GLY A 97 -8.25 14.41 -4.26
CA GLY A 97 -7.08 13.65 -3.80
C GLY A 97 -7.21 13.19 -2.34
N ALA A 98 -7.71 14.03 -1.45
CA ALA A 98 -7.97 13.66 -0.06
C ALA A 98 -9.08 12.60 0.07
N ARG A 99 -10.23 12.79 -0.61
CA ARG A 99 -11.34 11.82 -0.58
C ARG A 99 -10.94 10.46 -1.12
N PHE A 100 -10.19 10.44 -2.21
CA PHE A 100 -9.80 9.21 -2.87
C PHE A 100 -8.72 8.46 -2.08
N GLY A 101 -7.76 9.17 -1.48
CA GLY A 101 -6.79 8.58 -0.54
C GLY A 101 -7.45 7.95 0.69
N LEU A 102 -8.49 8.59 1.23
CA LEU A 102 -9.30 8.02 2.33
C LEU A 102 -10.09 6.78 1.87
N TRP A 103 -10.66 6.81 0.67
CA TRP A 103 -11.41 5.68 0.12
C TRP A 103 -10.53 4.45 -0.07
N ILE A 104 -9.31 4.59 -0.59
CA ILE A 104 -8.38 3.45 -0.71
C ILE A 104 -7.88 2.94 0.62
N LYS A 105 -7.55 3.82 1.58
CA LYS A 105 -7.26 3.34 2.94
C LYS A 105 -8.42 2.54 3.50
N LYS A 106 -9.67 2.95 3.22
CA LYS A 106 -10.87 2.21 3.60
C LYS A 106 -10.95 0.84 2.91
N VAL A 107 -10.76 0.78 1.59
CA VAL A 107 -10.74 -0.48 0.83
C VAL A 107 -9.65 -1.43 1.33
N ILE A 108 -8.41 -0.95 1.47
CA ILE A 108 -7.29 -1.73 2.01
C ILE A 108 -7.61 -2.23 3.42
N SER A 109 -8.13 -1.37 4.30
CA SER A 109 -8.50 -1.76 5.67
C SER A 109 -9.63 -2.79 5.70
N TYR A 110 -10.55 -2.74 4.73
CA TYR A 110 -11.65 -3.68 4.60
C TYR A 110 -11.13 -5.05 4.14
N VAL A 111 -10.28 -5.08 3.12
CA VAL A 111 -9.64 -6.31 2.61
C VAL A 111 -8.71 -6.91 3.66
N ALA A 112 -7.84 -6.09 4.28
CA ALA A 112 -6.95 -6.54 5.36
C ALA A 112 -7.74 -7.03 6.58
N GLY A 113 -8.81 -6.32 6.95
CA GLY A 113 -9.70 -6.72 8.02
C GLY A 113 -10.40 -8.05 7.71
N TRP A 114 -10.82 -8.26 6.47
CA TRP A 114 -11.43 -9.50 6.00
C TRP A 114 -10.43 -10.67 6.02
N LEU A 115 -9.22 -10.47 5.50
CA LEU A 115 -8.13 -11.46 5.49
C LEU A 115 -7.63 -11.79 6.91
N MET A 116 -7.58 -10.81 7.80
CA MET A 116 -7.09 -10.99 9.17
C MET A 116 -8.11 -11.65 10.10
N ARG A 117 -9.36 -11.86 9.68
CA ARG A 117 -10.39 -12.59 10.46
C ARG A 117 -9.95 -14.02 10.82
N PRO A 118 -9.53 -14.89 9.87
CA PRO A 118 -9.02 -16.22 10.20
C PRO A 118 -7.74 -16.17 11.03
N VAL A 119 -6.83 -15.21 10.76
CA VAL A 119 -5.57 -15.06 11.50
C VAL A 119 -5.81 -14.70 12.97
N LYS A 120 -6.73 -13.77 13.26
CA LYS A 120 -7.08 -13.42 14.64
C LYS A 120 -7.72 -14.58 15.39
N TYR A 121 -8.49 -15.42 14.70
CA TYR A 121 -9.11 -16.61 15.29
C TYR A 121 -8.07 -17.66 15.69
N THR A 122 -7.16 -18.00 14.79
CA THR A 122 -6.08 -18.98 15.06
C THR A 122 -5.10 -18.48 16.12
N PHE A 123 -4.79 -17.18 16.12
CA PHE A 123 -3.91 -16.56 17.11
C PHE A 123 -4.53 -16.59 18.53
N ARG A 124 -5.85 -16.46 18.65
CA ARG A 124 -6.56 -16.52 19.94
C ARG A 124 -6.51 -17.93 20.55
N ILE A 125 -6.63 -18.96 19.71
CA ILE A 125 -6.48 -20.36 20.11
C ILE A 125 -5.04 -20.66 20.54
N GLY A 126 -4.06 -20.21 19.73
CA GLY A 126 -2.63 -20.39 20.02
C GLY A 126 -2.20 -19.75 21.34
N LYS A 127 -2.66 -18.53 21.64
CA LYS A 127 -2.34 -17.82 22.90
C LYS A 127 -2.85 -18.57 24.13
N ASN A 128 -4.07 -19.10 24.07
CA ASN A 128 -4.65 -19.86 25.19
C ASN A 128 -3.91 -21.19 25.40
N GLY A 129 -3.56 -21.90 24.32
CA GLY A 129 -2.74 -23.11 24.36
C GLY A 129 -1.34 -22.87 24.92
N PHE A 130 -0.65 -21.84 24.43
CA PHE A 130 0.67 -21.43 24.91
C PHE A 130 0.67 -21.09 26.40
N SER A 131 -0.35 -20.36 26.88
CA SER A 131 -0.48 -20.05 28.31
C SER A 131 -0.64 -21.28 29.20
N LYS A 132 -1.29 -22.34 28.70
CA LYS A 132 -1.47 -23.61 29.43
C LYS A 132 -0.19 -24.42 29.45
N ILE A 133 0.47 -24.55 28.30
CA ILE A 133 1.76 -25.25 28.17
C ILE A 133 2.82 -24.58 29.05
N PHE A 134 2.92 -23.25 29.02
CA PHE A 134 3.87 -22.50 29.83
C PHE A 134 3.61 -22.66 31.34
N ARG A 135 2.34 -22.63 31.77
CA ARG A 135 1.97 -22.91 33.17
C ARG A 135 2.29 -24.36 33.57
N GLY A 136 2.05 -25.32 32.69
CA GLY A 136 2.37 -26.74 32.90
C GLY A 136 3.88 -26.97 33.03
N ALA A 137 4.68 -26.46 32.09
CA ALA A 137 6.13 -26.54 32.09
C ALA A 137 6.73 -25.94 33.38
N ARG A 138 6.19 -24.81 33.85
CA ARG A 138 6.63 -24.16 35.11
C ARG A 138 6.29 -24.97 36.36
N ARG A 139 5.28 -25.84 36.30
CA ARG A 139 4.92 -26.80 37.36
C ARG A 139 5.89 -27.99 37.35
N SER A 140 6.12 -28.57 36.17
CA SER A 140 7.05 -29.69 35.99
C SER A 140 8.49 -29.33 36.35
N ALA A 141 8.97 -28.14 35.96
CA ALA A 141 10.31 -27.66 36.32
C ALA A 141 10.51 -27.54 37.84
N ARG A 142 9.49 -27.11 38.59
CA ARG A 142 9.55 -27.06 40.07
C ARG A 142 9.64 -28.44 40.69
N ILE A 143 8.89 -29.42 40.16
CA ILE A 143 8.91 -30.81 40.65
C ILE A 143 10.26 -31.44 40.35
N LEU A 144 10.77 -31.27 39.13
CA LEU A 144 12.07 -31.80 38.72
C LEU A 144 13.19 -31.20 39.57
N LYS A 145 13.18 -29.88 39.82
CA LYS A 145 14.13 -29.21 40.70
C LYS A 145 14.13 -29.83 42.11
N LYS A 146 12.96 -30.04 42.72
CA LYS A 146 12.85 -30.68 44.04
C LYS A 146 13.38 -32.13 44.06
N ARG A 147 13.05 -32.92 43.03
CA ARG A 147 13.56 -34.30 42.91
C ARG A 147 15.08 -34.34 42.73
N LEU A 148 15.63 -33.44 41.93
CA LEU A 148 17.07 -33.33 41.69
C LEU A 148 17.83 -32.99 42.97
N THR A 149 17.36 -32.00 43.74
CA THR A 149 17.97 -31.63 45.03
C THR A 149 17.95 -32.78 46.02
N SER A 150 16.88 -33.56 46.04
CA SER A 150 16.73 -34.73 46.93
C SER A 150 17.70 -35.86 46.55
N ARG A 151 17.83 -36.16 45.25
CA ARG A 151 18.78 -37.17 44.76
C ARG A 151 20.24 -36.75 44.96
N LEU A 152 20.56 -35.47 44.75
CA LEU A 152 21.88 -34.93 45.07
C LEU A 152 22.25 -35.10 46.54
N LYS A 153 21.32 -34.83 47.46
CA LYS A 153 21.54 -35.04 48.91
C LYS A 153 21.83 -36.51 49.23
N LEU A 154 21.06 -37.44 48.67
CA LEU A 154 21.26 -38.89 48.87
C LEU A 154 22.59 -39.38 48.29
N ALA A 155 22.93 -38.95 47.08
CA ALA A 155 24.21 -39.28 46.45
C ALA A 155 25.40 -38.78 47.30
N LYS A 156 25.30 -37.56 47.85
CA LYS A 156 26.32 -36.98 48.73
C LYS A 156 26.48 -37.78 50.04
N ILE A 157 25.37 -38.23 50.64
CA ILE A 157 25.38 -39.09 51.84
C ILE A 157 26.02 -40.44 51.54
N ALA A 158 25.65 -41.07 50.42
CA ALA A 158 26.22 -42.36 50.00
C ALA A 158 27.74 -42.26 49.77
N LEU A 159 28.20 -41.22 49.06
CA LEU A 159 29.61 -40.91 48.86
C LEU A 159 30.34 -40.68 50.19
N CYS A 160 29.79 -39.87 51.10
CA CYS A 160 30.36 -39.67 52.43
C CYS A 160 30.49 -40.97 53.24
N LYS A 161 29.49 -41.86 53.16
CA LYS A 161 29.51 -43.16 53.84
C LYS A 161 30.58 -44.08 53.27
N GLN A 162 30.75 -44.10 51.95
CA GLN A 162 31.76 -44.89 51.26
C GLN A 162 33.17 -44.38 51.58
N ASN A 163 33.37 -43.06 51.58
CA ASN A 163 34.65 -42.44 51.92
C ASN A 163 35.04 -42.68 53.39
N ARG A 164 34.07 -42.65 54.33
CA ARG A 164 34.31 -43.05 55.73
C ARG A 164 34.74 -44.51 55.89
N LYS A 165 34.15 -45.43 55.11
CA LYS A 165 34.54 -46.86 55.15
C LYS A 165 35.98 -47.04 54.63
N ALA A 166 36.34 -46.38 53.53
CA ALA A 166 37.70 -46.40 52.99
C ALA A 166 38.75 -45.87 53.98
N LEU A 167 38.45 -44.75 54.67
CA LEU A 167 39.33 -44.18 55.69
C LEU A 167 39.51 -45.08 56.92
N ARG A 168 38.48 -45.84 57.33
CA ARG A 168 38.59 -46.81 58.44
C ARG A 168 39.43 -48.04 58.06
N GLY A 169 39.31 -48.54 56.83
CA GLY A 169 40.16 -49.64 56.36
C GLY A 169 41.64 -49.28 56.31
N ARG A 170 41.96 -48.02 55.95
CA ARG A 170 43.34 -47.50 55.90
C ARG A 170 43.97 -47.20 57.27
N LYS A 171 43.18 -47.17 58.35
CA LYS A 171 43.66 -46.90 59.72
C LYS A 171 43.89 -48.18 60.53
N ASN A 172 43.41 -49.31 60.03
CA ASN A 172 43.45 -50.63 60.67
C ASN A 172 44.40 -51.62 59.96
N GLY A 173 45.09 -51.17 58.90
CA GLY A 173 46.21 -51.87 58.26
C GLY A 173 47.42 -50.96 58.30
#